data_AF-A0A2T8FED9-F1
#
_entry.id   AF-A0A2T8FED9-F1
#
_cell.length_a   1.000
_cell.length_b   1.000
_cell.length_c   1.000
_cell.angle_alpha   90.00
_cell.angle_beta   90.00
_cell.angle_gamma   90.00
#
_symmetry.space_group_name_H-M   'P 1'
#
loop_
_entity.id
_entity.type
_entity.pdbx_description
1 polymer ?
#
loop_
_entity_poly.entity_id
_entity_poly.type
_entity_poly.pdbx_seq_one_letter_code
_entity_poly.pdbx_strand_id
1 'polypeptide(L)'
;MNDDGTWSRPCGWVPAVTGARGRDRDDAGRPRQARPRDALGRPLPYGAAGVEPVPEEALPPVETVDLARKLVQEGRPFAAHEVLEARWKAGPDEESDLWQGLAQVCVGLTHAARGNSTGAARLLERGAARVEQYDAGHGPAYGLDLTAVIACAREHAAAER
;
A
#
# COMPACT_ATOMS: atom_id res chain seq x y z
N MET A 1 15.81 64.75 3.86
CA MET A 1 14.89 64.09 2.92
C MET A 1 15.60 64.01 1.58
N ASN A 2 15.81 62.76 1.15
CA ASN A 2 16.22 62.29 -0.17
C ASN A 2 17.73 62.27 -0.45
N ASP A 3 18.29 61.09 -0.16
CA ASP A 3 19.61 60.58 -0.51
C ASP A 3 19.70 60.17 -1.99
N ASP A 4 20.91 60.33 -2.51
CA ASP A 4 21.43 60.05 -3.84
C ASP A 4 21.20 58.62 -4.36
N GLY A 5 20.76 58.53 -5.61
CA GLY A 5 20.67 57.27 -6.35
C GLY A 5 21.45 57.34 -7.66
N THR A 6 22.70 56.85 -7.67
CA THR A 6 23.34 56.35 -8.90
C THR A 6 24.24 55.11 -8.64
N TRP A 7 23.77 53.97 -9.16
CA TRP A 7 24.44 52.79 -9.75
C TRP A 7 25.65 52.09 -9.08
N SER A 8 25.47 50.79 -8.76
CA SER A 8 26.25 49.67 -9.35
C SER A 8 25.69 48.30 -8.91
N ARG A 9 25.55 47.35 -9.86
CA ARG A 9 25.24 45.92 -9.60
C ARG A 9 26.57 45.17 -9.37
N PRO A 10 26.59 44.00 -8.71
CA PRO A 10 26.55 42.78 -9.53
C PRO A 10 25.88 41.54 -8.88
N CYS A 11 25.56 40.59 -9.75
CA CYS A 11 25.46 39.14 -9.56
C CYS A 11 25.40 38.59 -8.12
N GLY A 12 24.22 38.12 -7.73
CA GLY A 12 24.02 37.22 -6.60
C GLY A 12 23.03 36.14 -7.00
N TRP A 13 23.50 35.20 -7.84
CA TRP A 13 22.81 33.93 -8.07
C TRP A 13 22.68 33.25 -6.71
N VAL A 14 21.48 33.28 -6.15
CA VAL A 14 21.14 32.47 -4.98
C VAL A 14 21.18 31.02 -5.48
N PRO A 15 22.01 30.12 -4.93
CA PRO A 15 21.90 28.73 -5.28
C PRO A 15 20.52 28.27 -4.82
N ALA A 16 19.69 27.88 -5.78
CA ALA A 16 18.52 27.09 -5.50
C ALA A 16 19.00 25.89 -4.68
N VAL A 17 18.44 25.70 -3.48
CA VAL A 17 18.41 24.38 -2.86
C VAL A 17 17.63 23.51 -3.86
N THR A 18 18.37 22.84 -4.74
CA THR A 18 17.87 21.71 -5.48
C THR A 18 17.75 20.61 -4.44
N GLY A 19 16.63 20.61 -3.72
CA GLY A 19 16.12 19.39 -3.12
C GLY A 19 15.97 18.42 -4.28
N ALA A 20 16.97 17.57 -4.48
CA ALA A 20 16.96 16.53 -5.48
C ALA A 20 15.80 15.60 -5.15
N ARG A 21 14.61 15.91 -5.65
CA ARG A 21 13.47 14.99 -5.74
C ARG A 21 13.75 13.97 -6.84
N GLY A 22 14.92 13.35 -6.79
CA GLY A 22 15.13 12.09 -7.48
C GLY A 22 14.27 11.08 -6.73
N ARG A 23 13.22 10.58 -7.37
CA ARG A 23 12.50 9.40 -6.85
C ARG A 23 13.56 8.34 -6.61
N ASP A 24 13.62 7.83 -5.39
CA ASP A 24 14.55 6.79 -5.01
C ASP A 24 14.41 5.60 -5.97
N ARG A 25 15.54 5.11 -6.49
CA ARG A 25 15.60 4.11 -7.55
C ARG A 25 16.74 3.14 -7.28
N ASP A 26 16.57 1.87 -7.65
CA ASP A 26 17.65 0.89 -7.62
C ASP A 26 18.65 1.08 -8.79
N ASP A 27 19.70 0.27 -8.83
CA ASP A 27 20.73 0.30 -9.88
C ASP A 27 20.18 0.00 -11.29
N ALA A 28 18.98 -0.60 -11.35
CA ALA A 28 18.22 -0.84 -12.59
C ALA A 28 17.22 0.29 -12.92
N GLY A 29 17.20 1.37 -12.12
CA GLY A 29 16.33 2.52 -12.30
C GLY A 29 14.87 2.31 -11.87
N ARG A 30 14.55 1.19 -11.21
CA ARG A 30 13.20 0.89 -10.68
C ARG A 30 12.96 1.71 -9.41
N PRO A 31 11.78 2.33 -9.22
CA PRO A 31 11.49 3.09 -8.02
C PRO A 31 11.65 2.21 -6.78
N ARG A 32 12.54 2.59 -5.87
CA ARG A 32 12.71 1.95 -4.58
C ARG A 32 12.00 2.79 -3.52
N GLN A 33 11.49 2.13 -2.49
CA GLN A 33 10.75 2.78 -1.43
C GLN A 33 11.64 3.01 -0.18
N ALA A 34 12.77 3.73 -0.28
CA ALA A 34 13.66 3.94 0.88
C ALA A 34 13.11 4.88 1.95
N ARG A 35 11.95 5.52 1.74
CA ARG A 35 11.37 6.40 2.76
C ARG A 35 10.70 5.55 3.86
N PRO A 36 11.13 5.67 5.14
CA PRO A 36 10.53 4.91 6.23
C PRO A 36 9.02 5.18 6.34
N ARG A 37 8.26 4.17 6.79
CA ARG A 37 6.81 4.26 6.96
C ARG A 37 6.37 3.75 8.34
N ASP A 38 5.22 4.22 8.79
CA ASP A 38 4.54 3.61 9.93
C ASP A 38 3.84 2.29 9.55
N ALA A 39 3.25 1.61 10.54
CA ALA A 39 2.53 0.34 10.36
C ALA A 39 1.37 0.42 9.35
N LEU A 40 0.79 1.61 9.17
CA LEU A 40 -0.29 1.84 8.24
C LEU A 40 0.21 2.32 6.88
N GLY A 41 1.52 2.41 6.64
CA GLY A 41 2.13 2.83 5.38
C GLY A 41 2.21 4.35 5.18
N ARG A 42 2.00 5.18 6.21
CA ARG A 42 2.18 6.63 6.08
C ARG A 42 3.67 6.96 6.07
N PRO A 43 4.14 7.80 5.12
CA PRO A 43 5.55 8.18 5.08
C PRO A 43 5.98 8.93 6.35
N LEU A 44 7.11 8.53 6.93
CA LEU A 44 7.75 9.20 8.06
C LEU A 44 8.82 10.19 7.60
N PRO A 45 9.29 11.11 8.46
CA PRO A 45 10.47 11.90 8.19
C PRO A 45 11.71 11.02 7.93
N TYR A 46 12.65 11.50 7.11
CA TYR A 46 13.93 10.81 6.93
C TYR A 46 14.69 10.74 8.27
N GLY A 47 15.30 9.59 8.55
CA GLY A 47 15.99 9.32 9.82
C GLY A 47 15.09 8.82 10.96
N ALA A 48 13.76 8.83 10.80
CA ALA A 48 12.86 8.16 11.72
C ALA A 48 12.90 6.63 11.51
N ALA A 49 12.79 5.86 12.59
CA ALA A 49 12.62 4.42 12.50
C ALA A 49 11.22 4.09 11.97
N GLY A 50 11.15 3.43 10.80
CA GLY A 50 9.93 2.86 10.26
C GLY A 50 9.74 1.41 10.65
N VAL A 51 8.62 0.82 10.21
CA VAL A 51 8.45 -0.63 10.27
C VAL A 51 9.29 -1.32 9.20
N GLU A 52 9.68 -2.56 9.46
CA GLU A 52 10.45 -3.37 8.52
C GLU A 52 9.66 -3.56 7.21
N PRO A 53 10.25 -3.30 6.03
CA PRO A 53 9.61 -3.54 4.75
C PRO A 53 9.24 -5.02 4.55
N VAL A 54 8.26 -5.27 3.68
CA VAL A 54 7.96 -6.62 3.21
C VAL A 54 8.76 -6.94 1.94
N PRO A 55 8.92 -8.22 1.56
CA PRO A 55 9.55 -8.58 0.29
C PRO A 55 8.87 -7.90 -0.90
N GLU A 56 9.65 -7.40 -1.85
CA GLU A 56 9.14 -6.84 -3.11
C GLU A 56 8.78 -7.95 -4.10
N GLU A 57 9.48 -9.08 -4.03
CA GLU A 57 9.24 -10.26 -4.85
C GLU A 57 8.02 -11.05 -4.36
N ALA A 58 7.26 -11.58 -5.32
CA ALA A 58 6.12 -12.44 -5.02
C ALA A 58 6.59 -13.75 -4.37
N LEU A 59 6.00 -14.06 -3.22
CA LEU A 59 6.16 -15.35 -2.55
C LEU A 59 5.28 -16.43 -3.19
N PRO A 60 5.52 -17.72 -2.90
CA PRO A 60 4.57 -18.78 -3.20
C PRO A 60 3.18 -18.49 -2.61
N PRO A 61 2.09 -19.01 -3.20
CA PRO A 61 0.72 -18.68 -2.78
C PRO A 61 0.41 -18.87 -1.29
N VAL A 62 0.80 -20.01 -0.73
CA VAL A 62 0.53 -20.33 0.69
C VAL A 62 1.32 -19.41 1.61
N GLU A 63 2.60 -19.19 1.31
CA GLU A 63 3.45 -18.25 2.07
C GLU A 63 2.95 -16.81 1.99
N THR A 64 2.43 -16.40 0.83
CA THR A 64 1.78 -15.09 0.64
C THR A 64 0.59 -14.94 1.57
N VAL A 65 -0.28 -15.95 1.63
CA VAL A 65 -1.47 -15.96 2.52
C VAL A 65 -1.07 -15.91 3.99
N ASP A 66 -0.11 -16.74 4.40
CA ASP A 66 0.34 -16.81 5.78
C ASP A 66 0.98 -15.50 6.24
N LEU A 67 1.84 -14.92 5.41
CA LEU A 67 2.48 -13.64 5.70
C LEU A 67 1.44 -12.51 5.75
N ALA A 68 0.53 -12.43 4.79
CA ALA A 68 -0.53 -11.41 4.79
C ALA A 68 -1.41 -11.51 6.05
N ARG A 69 -1.80 -12.73 6.45
CA ARG A 69 -2.57 -12.98 7.68
C ARG A 69 -1.81 -12.50 8.91
N LYS A 70 -0.53 -12.86 9.04
CA LYS A 70 0.33 -12.43 10.15
C LYS A 70 0.42 -10.90 10.22
N LEU A 71 0.66 -10.24 9.08
CA LEU A 71 0.77 -8.78 9.03
C LEU A 71 -0.54 -8.08 9.44
N VAL A 72 -1.70 -8.59 9.02
CA VAL A 72 -2.99 -8.06 9.48
C VAL A 72 -3.15 -8.21 10.99
N GLN A 73 -2.80 -9.37 11.56
CA GLN A 73 -2.84 -9.62 13.01
C GLN A 73 -1.89 -8.69 13.81
N GLU A 74 -0.77 -8.30 13.21
CA GLU A 74 0.17 -7.33 13.77
C GLU A 74 -0.28 -5.85 13.60
N GLY A 75 -1.47 -5.60 13.05
CA GLY A 75 -1.97 -4.25 12.79
C GLY A 75 -1.27 -3.55 11.62
N ARG A 76 -0.72 -4.33 10.68
CA ARG A 76 0.00 -3.86 9.48
C ARG A 76 -0.73 -4.19 8.17
N PRO A 77 -2.01 -3.79 8.01
CA PRO A 77 -2.81 -4.17 6.84
C PRO A 77 -2.27 -3.56 5.53
N PHE A 78 -1.52 -2.45 5.58
CA PHE A 78 -0.92 -1.88 4.38
C PHE A 78 0.23 -2.76 3.84
N ALA A 79 1.05 -3.30 4.73
CA ALA A 79 2.11 -4.22 4.36
C ALA A 79 1.53 -5.54 3.81
N ALA A 80 0.43 -6.03 4.38
CA ALA A 80 -0.29 -7.18 3.85
C ALA A 80 -0.81 -6.93 2.42
N HIS A 81 -1.34 -5.72 2.17
CA HIS A 81 -1.73 -5.29 0.83
C HIS A 81 -0.56 -5.33 -0.15
N GLU A 82 0.62 -4.84 0.22
CA GLU A 82 1.82 -4.85 -0.65
C GLU A 82 2.25 -6.29 -1.02
N VAL A 83 2.25 -7.22 -0.05
CA VAL A 83 2.55 -8.65 -0.29
C VAL A 83 1.56 -9.28 -1.28
N LEU A 84 0.26 -9.02 -1.10
CA LEU A 84 -0.79 -9.56 -1.97
C LEU A 84 -0.76 -8.93 -3.36
N GLU A 85 -0.41 -7.65 -3.46
CA GLU A 85 -0.27 -6.96 -4.75
C GLU A 85 0.93 -7.50 -5.54
N ALA A 86 2.07 -7.78 -4.88
CA ALA A 86 3.22 -8.42 -5.51
C ALA A 86 2.84 -9.79 -6.08
N ARG A 87 2.10 -10.61 -5.31
CA ARG A 87 1.59 -11.91 -5.79
C ARG A 87 0.61 -11.76 -6.94
N TRP A 88 -0.31 -10.79 -6.90
CA TRP A 88 -1.21 -10.51 -8.01
C TRP A 88 -0.43 -10.22 -9.30
N LYS A 89 0.58 -9.36 -9.25
CA LYS A 89 1.37 -8.95 -10.43
C LYS A 89 2.20 -10.08 -11.04
N ALA A 90 2.57 -11.08 -10.24
CA ALA A 90 3.42 -12.19 -10.68
C ALA A 90 2.66 -13.51 -10.89
N GLY A 91 1.41 -13.60 -10.42
CA GLY A 91 0.56 -14.78 -10.52
C GLY A 91 -0.08 -14.94 -11.90
N PRO A 92 -0.68 -16.10 -12.18
CA PRO A 92 -1.43 -16.32 -13.41
C PRO A 92 -2.74 -15.52 -13.42
N ASP A 93 -3.24 -15.21 -14.62
CA ASP A 93 -4.43 -14.37 -14.80
C ASP A 93 -5.68 -14.99 -14.15
N GLU A 94 -5.83 -16.31 -14.15
CA GLU A 94 -6.95 -17.00 -13.50
C GLU A 94 -7.04 -16.75 -11.98
N GLU A 95 -5.93 -16.40 -11.33
CA GLU A 95 -5.89 -16.09 -9.90
C GLU A 95 -6.03 -14.59 -9.60
N SER A 96 -6.11 -13.73 -10.63
CA SER A 96 -6.07 -12.27 -10.45
C SER A 96 -7.17 -11.74 -9.53
N ASP A 97 -8.40 -12.26 -9.62
CA ASP A 97 -9.51 -11.80 -8.79
C ASP A 97 -9.33 -12.16 -7.30
N LEU A 98 -8.73 -13.32 -6.99
CA LEU A 98 -8.38 -13.68 -5.62
C LEU A 98 -7.39 -12.67 -5.03
N TRP A 99 -6.24 -12.50 -5.69
CA TRP A 99 -5.16 -11.68 -5.17
C TRP A 99 -5.54 -10.19 -5.11
N GLN A 100 -6.22 -9.67 -6.14
CA GLN A 100 -6.76 -8.30 -6.11
C GLN A 100 -7.82 -8.12 -5.02
N GLY A 101 -8.71 -9.09 -4.84
CA GLY A 101 -9.76 -9.04 -3.83
C GLY A 101 -9.17 -8.95 -2.42
N LEU A 102 -8.24 -9.85 -2.09
CA LEU A 102 -7.54 -9.84 -0.80
C LEU A 102 -6.73 -8.56 -0.58
N ALA A 103 -6.02 -8.08 -1.61
CA ALA A 103 -5.29 -6.82 -1.54
C ALA A 103 -6.22 -5.62 -1.29
N GLN A 104 -7.42 -5.62 -1.89
CA GLN A 104 -8.46 -4.60 -1.66
C GLN A 104 -9.05 -4.66 -0.25
N VAL A 105 -9.28 -5.85 0.30
CA VAL A 105 -9.70 -6.02 1.69
C VAL A 105 -8.65 -5.41 2.63
N CYS A 106 -7.37 -5.73 2.45
CA CYS A 106 -6.28 -5.22 3.29
C CYS A 106 -6.12 -3.69 3.22
N VAL A 107 -6.18 -3.08 2.03
CA VAL A 107 -6.14 -1.62 1.92
C VAL A 107 -7.43 -0.96 2.42
N GLY A 108 -8.57 -1.65 2.35
CA GLY A 108 -9.82 -1.24 3.01
C GLY A 108 -9.67 -1.14 4.53
N LEU A 109 -9.11 -2.17 5.18
CA LEU A 109 -8.77 -2.14 6.61
C LEU A 109 -7.77 -1.03 6.94
N THR A 110 -6.81 -0.76 6.05
CA THR A 110 -5.87 0.37 6.20
C THR A 110 -6.62 1.71 6.19
N HIS A 111 -7.60 1.88 5.31
CA HIS A 111 -8.40 3.10 5.26
C HIS A 111 -9.25 3.30 6.53
N ALA A 112 -9.86 2.22 7.03
CA ALA A 112 -10.60 2.23 8.29
C ALA A 112 -9.71 2.69 9.46
N ALA A 113 -8.54 2.04 9.61
CA ALA A 113 -7.56 2.40 10.64
C ALA A 113 -7.02 3.84 10.51
N ARG A 114 -7.11 4.44 9.32
CA ARG A 114 -6.73 5.84 9.07
C ARG A 114 -7.88 6.83 9.25
N GLY A 115 -9.08 6.39 9.60
CA GLY A 115 -10.28 7.22 9.77
C GLY A 115 -10.98 7.61 8.47
N ASN A 116 -10.73 6.89 7.38
CA ASN A 116 -11.41 7.11 6.10
C ASN A 116 -12.49 6.04 5.89
N SER A 117 -13.60 6.15 6.62
CA SER A 117 -14.66 5.14 6.65
C SER A 117 -15.38 4.97 5.31
N THR A 118 -15.71 6.06 4.60
CA THR A 118 -16.31 5.96 3.25
C THR A 118 -15.40 5.22 2.26
N GLY A 119 -14.09 5.53 2.29
CA GLY A 119 -13.12 4.85 1.44
C GLY A 119 -12.95 3.38 1.82
N ALA A 120 -12.92 3.08 3.13
CA ALA A 120 -12.81 1.74 3.67
C ALA A 120 -13.98 0.86 3.22
N ALA A 121 -15.22 1.29 3.47
CA ALA A 121 -16.43 0.56 3.08
C ALA A 121 -16.41 0.19 1.58
N ARG A 122 -16.10 1.17 0.72
CA ARG A 122 -16.06 0.98 -0.74
C ARG A 122 -15.01 -0.04 -1.17
N LEU A 123 -13.86 -0.10 -0.51
CA LEU A 123 -12.78 -1.04 -0.83
C LEU A 123 -13.08 -2.43 -0.31
N LEU A 124 -13.62 -2.54 0.90
CA LEU A 124 -14.01 -3.80 1.53
C LEU A 124 -15.11 -4.51 0.72
N GLU A 125 -16.18 -3.80 0.32
CA GLU A 125 -17.25 -4.36 -0.51
C GLU A 125 -16.73 -4.85 -1.86
N ARG A 126 -15.85 -4.07 -2.50
CA ARG A 126 -15.27 -4.45 -3.79
C ARG A 126 -14.33 -5.66 -3.67
N GLY A 127 -13.52 -5.69 -2.62
CA GLY A 127 -12.65 -6.80 -2.32
C GLY A 127 -13.44 -8.08 -2.10
N ALA A 128 -14.51 -8.02 -1.29
CA ALA A 128 -15.42 -9.13 -1.06
C ALA A 128 -16.05 -9.64 -2.36
N ALA A 129 -16.55 -8.75 -3.22
CA ALA A 129 -17.15 -9.14 -4.50
C ALA A 129 -16.17 -9.84 -5.45
N ARG A 130 -14.88 -9.46 -5.45
CA ARG A 130 -13.85 -10.14 -6.24
C ARG A 130 -13.53 -11.54 -5.73
N VAL A 131 -13.41 -11.68 -4.41
CA VAL A 131 -13.19 -12.99 -3.79
C VAL A 131 -14.38 -13.92 -4.06
N GLU A 132 -15.60 -13.40 -4.00
CA GLU A 132 -16.82 -14.15 -4.34
C GLU A 132 -16.85 -14.59 -5.82
N GLN A 133 -16.43 -13.72 -6.74
CA GLN A 133 -16.31 -14.07 -8.15
C GLN A 133 -15.27 -15.16 -8.40
N TYR A 134 -14.12 -15.09 -7.72
CA TYR A 134 -13.09 -16.12 -7.81
C TYR A 134 -13.56 -17.46 -7.24
N ASP A 135 -14.24 -17.45 -6.09
CA ASP A 135 -14.76 -18.64 -5.42
C ASP A 135 -15.76 -19.40 -6.32
N ALA A 136 -16.61 -18.67 -7.05
CA ALA A 136 -17.51 -19.26 -8.05
C ALA A 136 -16.78 -20.00 -9.19
N GLY A 137 -15.52 -19.64 -9.46
CA GLY A 137 -14.63 -20.31 -10.41
C GLY A 137 -14.00 -21.60 -9.89
N HIS A 138 -14.16 -21.93 -8.59
CA HIS A 138 -13.59 -23.11 -7.92
C HIS A 138 -12.07 -23.23 -8.04
N GLY A 139 -11.37 -22.08 -8.03
CA GLY A 139 -9.91 -22.03 -8.00
C GLY A 139 -9.32 -22.48 -6.66
N PRO A 140 -8.01 -22.76 -6.60
CA PRO A 140 -7.33 -23.10 -5.34
C PRO A 140 -7.42 -21.97 -4.31
N ALA A 141 -7.89 -22.27 -3.10
CA ALA A 141 -8.02 -21.30 -2.01
C ALA A 141 -6.73 -21.11 -1.18
N TYR A 142 -5.68 -21.91 -1.41
CA TYR A 142 -4.39 -21.84 -0.69
C TYR A 142 -4.51 -21.83 0.85
N GLY A 143 -5.47 -22.59 1.39
CA GLY A 143 -5.72 -22.66 2.84
C GLY A 143 -6.59 -21.53 3.39
N LEU A 144 -7.14 -20.66 2.54
CA LEU A 144 -8.16 -19.69 2.93
C LEU A 144 -9.54 -20.35 3.03
N ASP A 145 -10.34 -19.87 3.97
CA ASP A 145 -11.79 -20.00 3.94
C ASP A 145 -12.35 -18.75 3.25
N LEU A 146 -12.63 -18.85 1.94
CA LEU A 146 -13.05 -17.71 1.13
C LEU A 146 -14.42 -17.18 1.57
N THR A 147 -15.32 -18.06 2.01
CA THR A 147 -16.63 -17.67 2.56
C THR A 147 -16.44 -16.81 3.81
N ALA A 148 -15.58 -17.23 4.74
CA ALA A 148 -15.29 -16.46 5.94
C ALA A 148 -14.61 -15.11 5.63
N VAL A 149 -13.71 -15.06 4.64
CA VAL A 149 -13.08 -13.82 4.18
C VAL A 149 -14.13 -12.83 3.65
N ILE A 150 -15.03 -13.30 2.78
CA ILE A 150 -16.11 -12.47 2.20
C ILE A 150 -17.03 -11.93 3.30
N ALA A 151 -17.46 -12.79 4.23
CA ALA A 151 -18.33 -12.40 5.34
C ALA A 151 -17.64 -11.34 6.21
N CYS A 152 -16.39 -11.59 6.63
CA CYS A 152 -15.63 -10.66 7.45
C CYS A 152 -15.43 -9.29 6.76
N ALA A 153 -15.12 -9.28 5.46
CA ALA A 153 -14.97 -8.03 4.71
C ALA A 153 -16.28 -7.23 4.65
N ARG A 154 -17.43 -7.89 4.44
CA ARG A 154 -18.76 -7.25 4.42
C ARG A 154 -19.17 -6.75 5.79
N GLU A 155 -18.88 -7.49 6.86
CA GLU A 155 -19.12 -7.06 8.25
C GLU A 155 -18.34 -5.78 8.58
N HIS A 156 -17.05 -5.74 8.23
CA HIS A 156 -16.25 -4.53 8.40
C HIS A 156 -16.81 -3.38 7.55
N ALA A 157 -17.19 -3.63 6.29
CA ALA A 157 -17.75 -2.58 5.44
C ALA A 157 -19.05 -1.99 5.99
N ALA A 158 -19.89 -2.81 6.64
CA ALA A 158 -21.11 -2.36 7.29
C ALA A 158 -20.83 -1.52 8.55
N ALA A 159 -19.77 -1.82 9.29
CA ALA A 159 -19.36 -1.07 10.48
C ALA A 159 -18.80 0.33 10.16
N GLU A 160 -18.36 0.56 8.92
CA GLU A 160 -17.82 1.86 8.45
C GLU A 160 -18.92 2.84 7.98
N ARG A 161 -20.20 2.49 8.07
CA ARG A 161 -21.34 3.34 7.64
C ARG A 161 -21.92 4.12 8.82
#